data_AF-A0A662GT91-F1
#
_entry.id   AF-A0A662GT91-F1
#
_cell.length_a   1.000
_cell.length_b   1.000
_cell.length_c   1.000
_cell.angle_alpha   90.00
_cell.angle_beta   90.00
_cell.angle_gamma   90.00
#
_symmetry.space_group_name_H-M   'P 1'
#
loop_
_entity.id
_entity.type
_entity.pdbx_description
1 polymer ?
#
loop_
_entity_poly.entity_id
_entity_poly.type
_entity_poly.pdbx_seq_one_letter_code
_entity_poly.pdbx_strand_id
1 'polypeptide(L)'
;MAALAYVVVLVSWGRGAAPLYLGLLALASLLDSLDGVVARALGRASEWGSFLDSFTDRICDAIFTYSLYLLEVAPLHAAVAQMVGAFLVSYARARGESLGVKMEGVGVMERSERLIATFTAVALAHVSLLAAQLVFYALLALTYVTVAQRVTYIRRELTKSS
;
A
#
# COMPACT_ATOMS: atom_id res chain seq x y z
N MET A 1 -11.06 -10.47 0.70
CA MET A 1 -12.48 -10.34 1.16
C MET A 1 -12.71 -9.10 2.01
N ALA A 2 -11.95 -8.88 3.09
CA ALA A 2 -12.16 -7.72 3.98
C ALA A 2 -11.98 -6.34 3.28
N ALA A 3 -10.97 -6.19 2.40
CA ALA A 3 -10.80 -4.94 1.63
C ALA A 3 -11.95 -4.65 0.65
N LEU A 4 -12.55 -5.69 0.05
CA LEU A 4 -13.74 -5.53 -0.80
C LEU A 4 -14.96 -5.14 0.04
N ALA A 5 -15.17 -5.80 1.18
CA ALA A 5 -16.24 -5.42 2.11
C ALA A 5 -16.07 -3.97 2.60
N TYR A 6 -14.83 -3.57 2.91
CA TYR A 6 -14.48 -2.19 3.29
C TYR A 6 -14.97 -1.18 2.26
N VAL A 7 -14.61 -1.35 0.99
CA VAL A 7 -14.98 -0.37 -0.04
C VAL A 7 -16.46 -0.41 -0.38
N VAL A 8 -17.10 -1.59 -0.34
CA VAL A 8 -18.55 -1.72 -0.53
C VAL A 8 -19.32 -0.97 0.56
N VAL A 9 -18.94 -1.14 1.83
CA VAL A 9 -19.54 -0.39 2.95
C VAL A 9 -19.33 1.10 2.77
N LEU A 10 -18.10 1.53 2.46
CA LEU A 10 -17.77 2.94 2.26
C LEU A 10 -18.60 3.56 1.12
N VAL A 11 -18.70 2.91 -0.04
CA VAL A 11 -19.47 3.40 -1.18
C VAL A 11 -20.98 3.45 -0.86
N SER A 12 -21.48 2.46 -0.14
CA SER A 12 -22.92 2.31 0.10
C SER A 12 -23.45 3.24 1.19
N TRP A 13 -22.63 3.52 2.21
CA TRP A 13 -23.05 4.27 3.41
C TRP A 13 -22.26 5.56 3.65
N GLY A 14 -21.26 5.85 2.82
CA GLY A 14 -20.42 7.04 2.94
C GLY A 14 -19.79 7.18 4.31
N ARG A 15 -19.60 8.43 4.76
CA ARG A 15 -19.01 8.72 6.09
C ARG A 15 -19.89 8.28 7.27
N GLY A 16 -21.17 7.96 7.05
CA GLY A 16 -22.11 7.55 8.10
C GLY A 16 -21.78 6.18 8.72
N ALA A 17 -21.03 5.32 8.02
CA ALA A 17 -20.60 4.01 8.49
C ALA A 17 -19.10 3.97 8.87
N ALA A 18 -18.49 5.11 9.22
CA ALA A 18 -17.07 5.20 9.53
C ALA A 18 -16.56 4.15 10.53
N PRO A 19 -17.25 3.88 11.67
CA PRO A 19 -16.81 2.84 12.58
C PRO A 19 -16.72 1.45 11.93
N LEU A 20 -17.65 1.13 11.03
CA LEU A 20 -17.75 -0.19 10.40
C LEU A 20 -16.59 -0.42 9.42
N TYR A 21 -16.35 0.49 8.49
CA TYR A 21 -15.25 0.29 7.53
C TYR A 21 -13.87 0.51 8.16
N LEU A 22 -13.73 1.37 9.19
CA LEU A 22 -12.47 1.45 9.94
C LEU A 22 -12.20 0.13 10.69
N GLY A 23 -13.23 -0.49 11.26
CA GLY A 23 -13.15 -1.82 11.85
C GLY A 23 -12.77 -2.90 10.83
N LEU A 24 -13.38 -2.89 9.64
CA LEU A 24 -13.04 -3.81 8.55
C LEU A 24 -11.60 -3.63 8.06
N LEU A 25 -11.11 -2.40 8.01
CA LEU A 25 -9.75 -2.07 7.62
C LEU A 25 -8.75 -2.56 8.66
N ALA A 26 -9.00 -2.33 9.96
CA ALA A 26 -8.18 -2.88 11.04
C ALA A 26 -8.18 -4.42 11.04
N LEU A 27 -9.34 -5.05 10.83
CA LEU A 27 -9.47 -6.50 10.72
C LEU A 27 -8.70 -7.04 9.51
N ALA A 28 -8.78 -6.36 8.36
CA ALA A 28 -8.02 -6.74 7.16
C ALA A 28 -6.52 -6.77 7.44
N SER A 29 -5.99 -5.73 8.09
CA SER A 29 -4.56 -5.65 8.44
C SER A 29 -4.13 -6.70 9.46
N LEU A 30 -4.99 -6.99 10.44
CA LEU A 30 -4.72 -8.02 11.43
C LEU A 30 -4.65 -9.40 10.76
N LEU A 31 -5.63 -9.75 9.91
CA LEU A 31 -5.65 -11.02 9.21
C LEU A 31 -4.45 -11.19 8.25
N ASP A 32 -4.05 -10.12 7.54
CA ASP A 32 -2.85 -10.09 6.68
C ASP A 32 -1.58 -10.43 7.47
N SER A 33 -1.42 -9.81 8.64
CA SER A 33 -0.25 -10.04 9.50
C SER A 33 -0.20 -11.46 10.09
N LEU A 34 -1.35 -12.07 10.33
CA LEU A 34 -1.46 -13.42 10.90
C LEU A 34 -1.24 -14.52 9.86
N ASP A 35 -1.72 -14.36 8.63
CA ASP A 35 -1.65 -15.42 7.61
C ASP A 35 -0.20 -15.83 7.32
N GLY A 36 0.68 -14.84 7.13
CA GLY A 36 2.11 -15.09 6.92
C GLY A 36 2.81 -15.78 8.10
N VAL A 37 2.43 -15.45 9.34
CA VAL A 37 2.99 -16.06 10.55
C VAL A 37 2.49 -17.49 10.71
N VAL A 38 1.19 -17.72 10.53
CA VAL A 38 0.54 -19.04 10.63
C VAL A 38 1.06 -19.98 9.55
N ALA A 39 1.19 -19.52 8.30
CA ALA A 39 1.73 -20.32 7.21
C ALA A 39 3.17 -20.79 7.49
N ARG A 40 4.03 -19.92 8.05
CA ARG A 40 5.40 -20.28 8.45
C ARG A 40 5.41 -21.25 9.63
N ALA A 41 4.61 -20.99 10.67
CA ALA A 41 4.53 -21.83 11.85
C ALA A 41 4.04 -23.26 11.55
N LEU A 42 3.16 -23.40 10.56
CA LEU A 42 2.62 -24.69 10.12
C LEU A 42 3.44 -25.38 9.01
N GLY A 43 4.57 -24.79 8.59
CA GLY A 43 5.37 -25.33 7.48
C GLY A 43 4.64 -25.37 6.14
N ARG A 44 3.64 -24.49 5.93
CA ARG A 44 2.80 -24.42 4.73
C ARG A 44 3.18 -23.26 3.79
N ALA A 45 4.32 -22.61 4.01
CA ALA A 45 4.83 -21.59 3.10
C ALA A 45 5.09 -22.19 1.71
N SER A 46 4.64 -21.52 0.66
CA SER A 46 4.79 -21.98 -0.74
C SER A 46 5.02 -20.80 -1.68
N GLU A 47 5.63 -21.06 -2.84
CA GLU A 47 5.83 -20.04 -3.89
C GLU A 47 4.51 -19.49 -4.42
N TRP A 48 3.51 -20.37 -4.63
CA TRP A 48 2.15 -19.96 -5.01
C TRP A 48 1.53 -19.02 -3.98
N GLY A 49 1.65 -19.34 -2.69
CA GLY A 49 1.15 -18.49 -1.60
C GLY A 49 1.83 -17.12 -1.58
N SER A 50 3.16 -17.09 -1.74
CA SER A 50 3.92 -15.83 -1.78
C SER A 50 3.55 -14.95 -2.99
N PHE A 51 3.32 -15.56 -4.16
CA PHE A 51 2.81 -14.85 -5.33
C PHE A 51 1.41 -14.29 -5.07
N LEU A 52 0.51 -15.12 -4.54
CA LEU A 52 -0.88 -14.73 -4.28
C LEU A 52 -0.95 -13.57 -3.29
N ASP A 53 -0.20 -13.64 -2.19
CA ASP A 53 -0.05 -12.57 -1.19
C ASP A 53 0.39 -11.25 -1.83
N SER A 54 1.47 -11.32 -2.61
CA SER A 54 1.99 -10.15 -3.34
C SER A 54 1.00 -9.59 -4.37
N PHE A 55 0.17 -10.43 -4.99
CA PHE A 55 -0.85 -10.03 -5.94
C PHE A 55 -2.06 -9.38 -5.23
N THR A 56 -2.56 -10.00 -4.17
CA THR A 56 -3.70 -9.50 -3.38
C THR A 56 -3.39 -8.18 -2.71
N ASP A 57 -2.15 -7.99 -2.25
CA ASP A 57 -1.69 -6.72 -1.73
C ASP A 57 -1.88 -5.56 -2.70
N ARG A 58 -1.60 -5.76 -4.00
CA ARG A 58 -1.74 -4.69 -5.00
C ARG A 58 -3.20 -4.33 -5.23
N ILE A 59 -4.10 -5.31 -5.13
CA ILE A 59 -5.54 -5.07 -5.15
C ILE A 59 -5.95 -4.26 -3.92
N CYS A 60 -5.46 -4.63 -2.73
CA CYS A 60 -5.72 -3.90 -1.49
C CYS A 60 -5.19 -2.46 -1.54
N ASP A 61 -3.94 -2.27 -1.98
CA ASP A 61 -3.30 -0.95 -2.13
C ASP A 61 -4.16 -0.04 -3.05
N ALA A 62 -4.68 -0.57 -4.15
CA ALA A 62 -5.57 0.15 -5.07
C ALA A 62 -6.90 0.53 -4.40
N ILE A 63 -7.54 -0.42 -3.70
CA ILE A 63 -8.81 -0.19 -3.00
C ILE A 63 -8.65 0.90 -1.93
N PHE A 64 -7.61 0.83 -1.11
CA PHE A 64 -7.36 1.79 -0.03
C PHE A 64 -6.93 3.16 -0.56
N THR A 65 -6.24 3.21 -1.70
CA THR A 65 -5.94 4.50 -2.33
C THR A 65 -7.19 5.12 -2.94
N TYR A 66 -8.05 4.32 -3.56
CA TYR A 66 -9.32 4.79 -4.14
C TYR A 66 -10.27 5.34 -3.08
N SER A 67 -10.28 4.78 -1.87
CA SER A 67 -11.13 5.30 -0.79
C SER A 67 -10.76 6.71 -0.35
N LEU A 68 -9.49 7.14 -0.50
CA LEU A 68 -9.09 8.53 -0.25
C LEU A 68 -9.75 9.52 -1.21
N TYR A 69 -10.02 9.09 -2.46
CA TYR A 69 -10.83 9.87 -3.39
C TYR A 69 -12.31 9.90 -2.95
N LEU A 70 -12.88 8.75 -2.61
CA LEU A 70 -14.27 8.66 -2.13
C LEU A 70 -14.52 9.49 -0.86
N LEU A 71 -13.51 9.63 -0.01
CA LEU A 71 -13.54 10.43 1.21
C LEU A 71 -13.20 11.91 0.99
N GLU A 72 -13.00 12.34 -0.26
CA GLU A 72 -12.64 13.71 -0.65
C GLU A 72 -11.27 14.17 -0.11
N VAL A 73 -10.43 13.24 0.33
CA VAL A 73 -9.06 13.52 0.79
C VAL A 73 -8.16 13.89 -0.38
N ALA A 74 -8.39 13.31 -1.55
CA ALA A 74 -7.60 13.57 -2.74
C ALA A 74 -8.49 13.67 -3.98
N PRO A 75 -8.20 14.58 -4.93
CA PRO A 75 -8.84 14.50 -6.23
C PRO A 75 -8.40 13.22 -6.97
N LEU A 76 -9.24 12.74 -7.89
CA LEU A 76 -9.03 11.46 -8.57
C LEU A 76 -7.64 11.33 -9.23
N HIS A 77 -7.15 12.40 -9.89
CA HIS A 77 -5.84 12.38 -10.55
C HIS A 77 -4.69 12.17 -9.56
N ALA A 78 -4.77 12.73 -8.35
CA ALA A 78 -3.75 12.56 -7.33
C ALA A 78 -3.82 11.16 -6.70
N ALA A 79 -5.02 10.63 -6.46
CA ALA A 79 -5.20 9.25 -6.01
C ALA A 79 -4.66 8.24 -7.03
N VAL A 80 -4.92 8.46 -8.33
CA VAL A 80 -4.33 7.64 -9.40
C VAL A 80 -2.81 7.77 -9.42
N ALA A 81 -2.26 8.97 -9.28
CA ALA A 81 -0.81 9.17 -9.20
C ALA A 81 -0.18 8.43 -8.01
N GLN A 82 -0.87 8.39 -6.86
CA GLN A 82 -0.44 7.63 -5.69
C GLN A 82 -0.47 6.11 -5.96
N MET A 83 -1.53 5.62 -6.60
CA MET A 83 -1.66 4.20 -6.96
C MET A 83 -0.54 3.77 -7.93
N VAL A 84 -0.27 4.58 -8.96
CA VAL A 84 0.85 4.37 -9.90
C VAL A 84 2.18 4.37 -9.14
N GLY A 85 2.41 5.33 -8.25
CA GLY A 85 3.61 5.39 -7.43
C GLY A 85 3.80 4.14 -6.58
N ALA A 86 2.77 3.68 -5.87
CA ALA A 86 2.81 2.48 -5.05
C ALA A 86 3.14 1.22 -5.88
N PHE A 87 2.58 1.12 -7.08
CA PHE A 87 2.87 0.01 -8.00
C PHE A 87 4.29 0.08 -8.55
N LEU A 88 4.78 1.27 -8.89
CA LEU A 88 6.18 1.47 -9.32
C LEU A 88 7.17 1.09 -8.23
N VAL A 89 6.89 1.42 -6.96
CA VAL A 89 7.73 1.01 -5.83
C VAL A 89 7.81 -0.52 -5.76
N SER A 90 6.68 -1.22 -5.78
CA SER A 90 6.64 -2.69 -5.71
C SER A 90 7.27 -3.34 -6.96
N TYR A 91 6.99 -2.80 -8.15
CA TYR A 91 7.54 -3.30 -9.40
C TYR A 91 9.06 -3.13 -9.48
N ALA A 92 9.59 -1.97 -9.07
CA ALA A 92 11.03 -1.73 -9.07
C ALA A 92 11.76 -2.76 -8.19
N ARG A 93 11.20 -3.14 -7.04
CA ARG A 93 11.74 -4.22 -6.20
C ARG A 93 11.71 -5.57 -6.92
N ALA A 94 10.52 -5.99 -7.37
CA ALA A 94 10.38 -7.29 -8.04
C ALA A 94 11.28 -7.40 -9.27
N ARG A 95 11.38 -6.33 -10.08
CA ARG A 95 12.24 -6.30 -11.25
C ARG A 95 13.72 -6.28 -10.89
N GLY A 96 14.12 -5.49 -9.89
CA GLY A 96 15.50 -5.47 -9.38
C GLY A 96 15.94 -6.84 -8.89
N GLU A 97 15.12 -7.51 -8.08
CA GLU A 97 15.39 -8.87 -7.58
C GLU A 97 15.49 -9.89 -8.72
N SER A 98 14.64 -9.79 -9.75
CA SER A 98 14.74 -10.65 -10.95
C SER A 98 16.03 -10.45 -11.76
N LEU A 99 16.70 -9.31 -11.59
CA LEU A 99 17.99 -9.00 -12.21
C LEU A 99 19.18 -9.31 -11.29
N GLY A 100 18.93 -9.97 -10.15
CA GLY A 100 19.96 -10.33 -9.17
C GLY A 100 20.35 -9.21 -8.20
N VAL A 101 19.65 -8.07 -8.21
CA VAL A 101 19.90 -6.97 -7.28
C VAL A 101 19.13 -7.22 -5.98
N LYS A 102 19.82 -7.18 -4.83
CA LYS A 102 19.16 -7.26 -3.51
C LYS A 102 18.44 -5.94 -3.23
N MET A 103 17.12 -5.98 -3.09
CA MET A 103 16.27 -4.77 -2.94
C MET A 103 15.68 -4.58 -1.55
N GLU A 104 16.00 -5.47 -0.61
CA GLU A 104 15.54 -5.39 0.78
C GLU A 104 16.07 -4.11 1.46
N GLY A 105 15.18 -3.36 2.14
CA GLY A 105 15.53 -2.12 2.83
C GLY A 105 15.83 -0.92 1.91
N VAL A 106 15.65 -1.07 0.58
CA VAL A 106 15.91 0.02 -0.35
C VAL A 106 14.66 0.89 -0.51
N GLY A 107 14.75 2.10 0.05
CA GLY A 107 13.73 3.14 -0.10
C GLY A 107 13.04 3.50 1.22
N VAL A 108 12.52 4.73 1.32
CA VAL A 108 11.93 5.25 2.57
C VAL A 108 10.47 4.83 2.80
N MET A 109 9.72 4.52 1.75
CA MET A 109 8.32 4.10 1.84
C MET A 109 8.15 2.68 1.30
N GLU A 110 8.38 1.69 2.16
CA GLU A 110 7.95 0.32 1.86
C GLU A 110 6.43 0.18 2.02
N ARG A 111 5.92 -1.04 1.92
CA ARG A 111 4.47 -1.28 1.92
C ARG A 111 3.84 -0.92 3.26
N SER A 112 4.47 -1.32 4.37
CA SER A 112 4.01 -1.06 5.73
C SER A 112 3.78 0.43 5.98
N GLU A 113 4.74 1.27 5.62
CA GLU A 113 4.66 2.72 5.87
C GLU A 113 3.57 3.36 5.01
N ARG A 114 3.41 2.90 3.76
CA ARG A 114 2.34 3.40 2.87
C ARG A 114 0.96 3.03 3.40
N LEU A 115 0.78 1.81 3.89
CA LEU A 115 -0.48 1.37 4.48
C LEU A 115 -0.81 2.16 5.73
N ILE A 116 0.16 2.36 6.64
CA ILE A 116 -0.01 3.17 7.84
C ILE A 116 -0.44 4.59 7.45
N ALA A 117 0.28 5.26 6.56
CA ALA A 117 -0.05 6.62 6.14
C ALA A 117 -1.44 6.71 5.46
N THR A 118 -1.78 5.72 4.63
CA THR A 118 -3.10 5.64 3.98
C THR A 118 -4.21 5.51 5.02
N PHE A 119 -4.04 4.61 6.00
CA PHE A 119 -5.03 4.40 7.06
C PHE A 119 -5.15 5.59 7.99
N THR A 120 -4.03 6.25 8.31
CA THR A 120 -4.03 7.53 9.03
C THR A 120 -4.82 8.58 8.28
N ALA A 121 -4.63 8.74 6.96
CA ALA A 121 -5.39 9.68 6.16
C ALA A 121 -6.90 9.35 6.14
N VAL A 122 -7.26 8.06 6.00
CA VAL A 122 -8.65 7.59 6.08
C VAL A 122 -9.28 7.93 7.43
N ALA A 123 -8.59 7.68 8.55
CA ALA A 123 -9.09 7.98 9.88
C ALA A 123 -9.24 9.50 10.10
N LEU A 124 -8.24 10.28 9.69
CA LEU A 124 -8.26 11.74 9.81
C LEU A 124 -9.35 12.39 8.96
N ALA A 125 -9.79 11.76 7.87
CA ALA A 125 -10.89 12.29 7.05
C ALA A 125 -12.20 12.48 7.84
N HIS A 126 -12.34 11.81 8.99
CA HIS A 126 -13.48 11.93 9.90
C HIS A 126 -13.33 13.00 10.98
N VAL A 127 -12.11 13.51 11.17
CA VAL A 127 -11.80 14.50 12.22
C VAL A 127 -11.45 15.84 11.59
N SER A 128 -10.57 15.84 10.58
CA SER A 128 -10.10 17.03 9.88
C SER A 128 -9.68 16.66 8.46
N LEU A 129 -10.44 17.16 7.48
CA LEU A 129 -10.13 16.94 6.07
C LEU A 129 -8.76 17.52 5.68
N LEU A 130 -8.40 18.68 6.25
CA LEU A 130 -7.09 19.30 6.04
C LEU A 130 -5.96 18.39 6.53
N ALA A 131 -6.10 17.81 7.73
CA ALA A 131 -5.09 16.90 8.27
C ALA A 131 -4.93 15.65 7.40
N ALA A 132 -6.04 15.08 6.93
CA ALA A 132 -6.02 13.94 6.00
C ALA A 132 -5.32 14.28 4.68
N GLN A 133 -5.61 15.47 4.11
CA GLN A 133 -4.98 15.97 2.89
C GLN A 133 -3.47 16.13 3.05
N LEU A 134 -3.01 16.71 4.16
CA LEU A 134 -1.58 16.88 4.45
C LEU A 134 -0.87 15.52 4.53
N VAL A 135 -1.45 14.54 5.22
CA VAL A 135 -0.90 13.19 5.29
C VAL A 135 -0.87 12.54 3.91
N PHE A 136 -1.92 12.68 3.10
CA PHE A 136 -1.97 12.13 1.75
C PHE A 136 -0.89 12.73 0.83
N TYR A 137 -0.72 14.06 0.81
CA TYR A 137 0.30 14.67 -0.04
C TYR A 137 1.73 14.37 0.43
N ALA A 138 1.95 14.21 1.74
CA ALA A 138 3.22 13.71 2.27
C ALA A 138 3.50 12.27 1.81
N LEU A 139 2.50 11.38 1.90
CA LEU A 139 2.57 10.01 1.38
C LEU A 139 2.89 10.00 -0.12
N LEU A 140 2.22 10.85 -0.92
CA LEU A 140 2.46 10.98 -2.35
C LEU A 140 3.91 11.36 -2.65
N ALA A 141 4.41 12.42 -2.01
CA ALA A 141 5.78 12.87 -2.18
C ALA A 141 6.79 11.78 -1.82
N LEU A 142 6.64 11.15 -0.65
CA LEU A 142 7.55 10.11 -0.17
C LEU A 142 7.51 8.82 -1.02
N THR A 143 6.36 8.52 -1.63
CA THR A 143 6.22 7.40 -2.57
C THR A 143 7.10 7.64 -3.81
N TYR A 144 7.06 8.82 -4.41
CA TYR A 144 7.89 9.14 -5.58
C TYR A 144 9.38 9.33 -5.23
N VAL A 145 9.70 9.82 -4.03
CA VAL A 145 11.08 9.77 -3.51
C VAL A 145 11.59 8.32 -3.47
N THR A 146 10.76 7.39 -3.01
CA THR A 146 11.10 5.97 -2.95
C THR A 146 11.29 5.35 -4.33
N VAL A 147 10.45 5.72 -5.31
CA VAL A 147 10.64 5.31 -6.71
C VAL A 147 12.01 5.75 -7.22
N ALA A 148 12.37 7.03 -7.02
CA ALA A 148 13.66 7.56 -7.45
C ALA A 148 14.84 6.86 -6.74
N GLN A 149 14.72 6.61 -5.44
CA GLN A 149 15.73 5.87 -4.66
C GLN A 149 15.94 4.45 -5.21
N ARG A 150 14.86 3.70 -5.49
CA ARG A 150 14.96 2.34 -6.04
C ARG A 150 15.58 2.32 -7.44
N VAL A 151 15.15 3.21 -8.33
CA VAL A 151 15.71 3.29 -9.69
C VAL A 151 17.20 3.63 -9.67
N THR A 152 17.59 4.62 -8.87
CA THR A 152 19.01 5.01 -8.76
C THR A 152 19.87 3.93 -8.12
N TYR A 153 19.33 3.22 -7.12
CA TYR A 153 20.01 2.08 -6.50
C TYR A 153 20.23 0.94 -7.51
N ILE A 154 19.18 0.50 -8.21
CA ILE A 154 19.27 -0.55 -9.23
C ILE A 154 20.29 -0.20 -10.31
N ARG A 155 20.25 1.04 -10.81
CA ARG A 155 21.22 1.50 -11.81
C ARG A 155 22.66 1.34 -11.31
N ARG A 156 22.94 1.77 -10.07
CA ARG A 156 24.28 1.69 -9.48
C ARG A 156 24.77 0.26 -9.36
N GLU A 157 23.92 -0.64 -8.87
CA GLU A 157 24.30 -2.05 -8.68
C GLU A 157 24.53 -2.76 -10.02
N LEU A 158 23.67 -2.56 -11.02
CA LEU A 158 23.87 -3.16 -12.34
C LEU A 158 25.14 -2.67 -13.05
N THR A 159 25.52 -1.40 -12.86
CA THR A 159 26.77 -0.87 -13.44
C THR A 159 28.05 -1.31 -12.73
N LYS A 160 27.97 -1.81 -11.49
CA LYS A 160 29.13 -2.38 -10.79
C LYS A 160 29.41 -3.81 -11.22
N SER A 161 28.39 -4.52 -11.70
CA SER A 161 28.46 -5.93 -12.08
C SER A 161 28.83 -6.15 -13.55
N SER A 162 28.92 -5.09 -14.35
CA SER A 162 29.41 -5.08 -15.74
C SER A 162 30.90 -4.77 -15.79
#